data_AF-A0A7C4F2S0-F1
#
_entry.id   AF-A0A7C4F2S0-F1
#
_cell.length_a   1.000
_cell.length_b   1.000
_cell.length_c   1.000
_cell.angle_alpha   90.00
_cell.angle_beta   90.00
_cell.angle_gamma   90.00
#
_symmetry.space_group_name_H-M   'P 1'
#
loop_
_entity.id
_entity.type
_entity.pdbx_description
1 polymer ?
#
loop_
_entity_poly.entity_id
_entity_poly.type
_entity_poly.pdbx_seq_one_letter_code
_entity_poly.pdbx_strand_id
1 'polypeptide(L)'
;MRVSSYIHRVWPLVWRAALFVLIFAAIGEFFLRMHATDVRQTQEYIESGSPLVVVVDNPVVLDVVNHIVQGRSRVVMVESVPAIDKSALRAQAGDQLMRARYIFFTMHNTNNAPSGSIVSLDNAINFATIPTATPQFVDVTTTPTSTVNVMAPTLAASSSLPVYGTDQAPEIADATKRYSWMSPDNAELMVGLIARTLGLNDPINKTFFINNAYEYSSQIGVLYDNGYIPARMKGVPVVVVDGRYLDFAYDFGLAPRAVVDGPSFTDTSSQEASFDIVARAVHVTKPKAILVPDSFPVTAFGAYARAHHIAVPVVALALYPEQSDEGYLDILQYNILRLQNALL
;
A
#
# COMPACT_ATOMS: atom_id res chain seq x y z
N MET A 1 -56.27 6.31 47.25
CA MET A 1 -55.32 5.20 46.96
C MET A 1 -55.03 5.14 45.45
N ARG A 2 -54.00 5.84 44.95
CA ARG A 2 -53.53 5.75 43.53
C ARG A 2 -52.01 5.76 43.37
N VAL A 3 -51.26 5.70 44.48
CA VAL A 3 -49.79 5.79 44.47
C VAL A 3 -49.14 4.42 44.17
N SER A 4 -49.80 3.32 44.52
CA SER A 4 -49.25 1.96 44.39
C SER A 4 -49.04 1.51 42.93
N SER A 5 -49.87 1.94 41.98
CA SER A 5 -49.73 1.50 40.58
C SER A 5 -48.60 2.20 39.82
N TYR A 6 -48.13 3.36 40.30
CA TYR A 6 -47.07 4.12 39.65
C TYR A 6 -45.68 3.55 39.98
N ILE A 7 -45.49 3.10 41.22
CA ILE A 7 -44.23 2.50 41.69
C ILE A 7 -43.90 1.23 40.89
N HIS A 8 -44.89 0.37 40.62
CA HIS A 8 -44.67 -0.84 39.82
C HIS A 8 -44.29 -0.60 38.35
N ARG A 9 -44.63 0.56 37.78
CA ARG A 9 -44.28 0.89 36.38
C ARG A 9 -42.91 1.55 36.26
N VAL A 10 -42.48 2.30 37.27
CA VAL A 10 -41.21 3.04 37.25
C VAL A 10 -40.05 2.17 37.72
N TRP A 11 -40.29 1.21 38.62
CA TRP A 11 -39.24 0.35 39.19
C TRP A 11 -38.42 -0.45 38.15
N PRO A 12 -39.01 -1.04 37.09
CA PRO A 12 -38.24 -1.75 36.07
C PRO A 12 -37.33 -0.82 35.23
N LEU A 13 -37.74 0.43 35.03
CA LEU A 13 -36.96 1.43 34.29
C LEU A 13 -35.74 1.89 35.08
N VAL A 14 -35.90 2.10 36.39
CA VAL A 14 -34.79 2.45 37.29
C VAL A 14 -33.75 1.33 37.33
N TRP A 15 -34.20 0.07 37.40
CA TRP A 15 -33.30 -1.09 37.37
C TRP A 15 -32.55 -1.23 36.04
N ARG A 16 -33.20 -0.99 34.91
CA ARG A 16 -32.55 -1.01 33.59
C ARG A 16 -31.50 0.10 33.47
N ALA A 17 -31.80 1.31 33.94
CA ALA A 17 -30.85 2.42 33.94
C ALA A 17 -29.63 2.12 34.83
N ALA A 18 -29.84 1.59 36.04
CA ALA A 18 -28.77 1.20 36.94
C ALA A 18 -27.88 0.09 36.35
N LEU A 19 -28.49 -0.92 35.72
CA LEU A 19 -27.76 -1.99 35.03
C LEU A 19 -26.91 -1.44 33.87
N PHE A 20 -27.45 -0.50 33.10
CA PHE A 20 -26.74 0.11 31.98
C PHE A 20 -25.51 0.90 32.45
N VAL A 21 -25.65 1.69 33.53
CA VAL A 21 -24.52 2.42 34.13
C VAL A 21 -23.45 1.47 34.64
N LEU A 22 -23.82 0.37 35.30
CA LEU A 22 -22.86 -0.62 35.78
C LEU A 22 -22.11 -1.32 34.64
N ILE A 23 -22.80 -1.64 33.53
CA ILE A 23 -22.16 -2.23 32.35
C ILE A 23 -21.15 -1.24 31.74
N PHE A 24 -21.52 0.02 31.56
CA PHE A 24 -20.60 1.03 31.02
C PHE A 24 -19.41 1.31 31.94
N ALA A 25 -19.62 1.33 33.25
CA ALA A 25 -18.54 1.47 34.22
C ALA A 25 -17.57 0.28 34.17
N ALA A 26 -18.09 -0.95 34.09
CA ALA A 26 -17.28 -2.16 33.98
C ALA A 26 -16.48 -2.21 32.66
N ILE A 27 -17.10 -1.79 31.55
CA ILE A 27 -16.43 -1.68 30.25
C ILE A 27 -15.33 -0.60 30.31
N GLY A 28 -15.63 0.58 30.86
CA GLY A 28 -14.64 1.65 31.01
C GLY A 28 -13.45 1.24 31.89
N GLU A 29 -13.70 0.57 33.02
CA GLU A 29 -12.65 0.04 33.90
C GLU A 29 -11.81 -1.05 33.22
N PHE A 30 -12.44 -1.91 32.42
CA PHE A 30 -11.74 -2.91 31.60
C PHE A 30 -10.80 -2.25 30.59
N PHE A 31 -11.25 -1.23 29.85
CA PHE A 31 -10.40 -0.48 28.92
C PHE A 31 -9.26 0.24 29.64
N LEU A 32 -9.51 0.89 30.77
CA LEU A 32 -8.47 1.54 31.57
C LEU A 32 -7.42 0.55 32.07
N ARG A 33 -7.83 -0.63 32.53
CA ARG A 33 -6.91 -1.69 32.96
C ARG A 33 -6.10 -2.26 31.80
N MET A 34 -6.71 -2.48 30.63
CA MET A 34 -5.97 -2.90 29.44
C MET A 34 -4.92 -1.85 29.06
N HIS A 35 -5.30 -0.57 29.04
CA HIS A 35 -4.38 0.52 28.70
C HIS A 35 -3.23 0.64 29.71
N ALA A 36 -3.52 0.55 31.01
CA ALA A 36 -2.49 0.59 32.05
C ALA A 36 -1.53 -0.61 31.98
N THR A 37 -2.04 -1.79 31.61
CA THR A 37 -1.21 -3.00 31.42
C THR A 37 -0.32 -2.86 30.19
N ASP A 38 -0.85 -2.30 29.10
CA ASP A 38 -0.10 -2.01 27.88
C ASP A 38 1.01 -0.99 28.11
N VAL A 39 0.72 0.11 28.80
CA VAL A 39 1.71 1.14 29.12
C VAL A 39 2.84 0.55 29.97
N ARG A 40 2.50 -0.25 30.99
CA ARG A 40 3.50 -0.86 31.87
C ARG A 40 4.37 -1.91 31.17
N GLN A 41 3.80 -2.75 30.31
CA GLN A 41 4.57 -3.70 29.49
C GLN A 41 5.46 -2.98 28.47
N THR A 42 4.98 -1.86 27.89
CA THR A 42 5.78 -1.04 26.98
C THR A 42 6.97 -0.41 27.71
N GLN A 43 6.77 0.08 28.94
CA GLN A 43 7.83 0.66 29.77
C GLN A 43 8.85 -0.38 30.22
N GLU A 44 8.41 -1.56 30.69
CA GLU A 44 9.30 -2.67 31.04
C GLU A 44 10.04 -3.23 29.81
N TYR A 45 9.45 -3.20 28.60
CA TYR A 45 10.13 -3.60 27.35
C TYR A 45 11.21 -2.59 26.93
N ILE A 46 10.92 -1.28 27.01
CA ILE A 46 11.90 -0.20 26.78
C ILE A 46 13.08 -0.30 27.76
N GLU A 47 12.83 -0.74 28.99
CA GLU A 47 13.85 -0.85 30.05
C GLU A 47 14.62 -2.20 30.02
N SER A 48 14.07 -3.27 29.43
CA SER A 48 14.61 -4.63 29.54
C SER A 48 15.25 -5.21 28.28
N GLY A 49 15.02 -4.65 27.08
CA GLY A 49 15.52 -5.25 25.84
C GLY A 49 15.59 -4.28 24.67
N SER A 50 16.65 -4.39 23.86
CA SER A 50 16.80 -3.63 22.63
C SER A 50 15.55 -3.80 21.75
N PRO A 51 14.88 -2.70 21.34
CA PRO A 51 13.65 -2.78 20.55
C PRO A 51 13.91 -3.54 19.25
N LEU A 52 12.91 -4.30 18.79
CA LEU A 52 12.99 -5.01 17.52
C LEU A 52 13.38 -4.05 16.40
N VAL A 53 14.51 -4.30 15.72
CA VAL A 53 14.93 -3.51 14.56
C VAL A 53 14.35 -4.14 13.29
N VAL A 54 13.50 -3.36 12.61
CA VAL A 54 12.84 -3.72 11.37
C VAL A 54 13.39 -2.85 10.26
N VAL A 55 13.85 -3.47 9.18
CA VAL A 55 14.32 -2.77 7.99
C VAL A 55 13.26 -2.86 6.88
N VAL A 56 13.06 -1.76 6.13
CA VAL A 56 12.12 -1.67 5.01
C VAL A 56 12.79 -1.05 3.78
N ASP A 57 12.35 -1.42 2.58
CA ASP A 57 12.93 -1.00 1.30
C ASP A 57 12.10 0.04 0.51
N ASN A 58 10.91 0.36 1.00
CA ASN A 58 9.93 1.19 0.31
C ASN A 58 9.15 2.06 1.32
N PRO A 59 8.92 3.35 1.02
CA PRO A 59 8.13 4.26 1.86
C PRO A 59 6.72 3.77 2.23
N VAL A 60 6.04 3.04 1.34
CA VAL A 60 4.72 2.44 1.61
C VAL A 60 4.82 1.40 2.73
N VAL A 61 5.81 0.53 2.64
CA VAL A 61 6.06 -0.50 3.66
C VAL A 61 6.51 0.15 4.97
N LEU A 62 7.29 1.24 4.89
CA LEU A 62 7.65 2.04 6.06
C LEU A 62 6.42 2.57 6.78
N ASP A 63 5.48 3.21 6.07
CA ASP A 63 4.27 3.76 6.66
C ASP A 63 3.42 2.68 7.34
N VAL A 64 3.19 1.57 6.64
CA VAL A 64 2.43 0.42 7.16
C VAL A 64 3.10 -0.16 8.41
N VAL A 65 4.41 -0.41 8.37
CA VAL A 65 5.15 -0.95 9.52
C VAL A 65 5.10 0.03 10.69
N ASN A 66 5.30 1.33 10.45
CA ASN A 66 5.23 2.37 11.48
C ASN A 66 3.84 2.42 12.14
N HIS A 67 2.78 2.32 11.35
CA HIS A 67 1.42 2.25 11.87
C HIS A 67 1.19 1.01 12.74
N ILE A 68 1.72 -0.15 12.35
CA ILE A 68 1.56 -1.38 13.12
C ILE A 68 2.35 -1.33 14.42
N VAL A 69 3.60 -0.84 14.40
CA VAL A 69 4.49 -0.94 15.57
C VAL A 69 4.36 0.23 16.55
N GLN A 70 3.94 1.42 16.10
CA GLN A 70 3.73 2.64 16.91
C GLN A 70 4.80 2.87 18.00
N GLY A 71 6.08 2.73 17.63
CA GLY A 71 7.22 2.96 18.54
C GLY A 71 7.61 1.77 19.43
N ARG A 72 6.90 0.63 19.40
CA ARG A 72 7.31 -0.60 20.09
C ARG A 72 8.45 -1.35 19.40
N SER A 73 8.71 -1.02 18.14
CA SER A 73 9.84 -1.51 17.35
C SER A 73 10.55 -0.31 16.72
N ARG A 74 11.86 -0.43 16.50
CA ARG A 74 12.63 0.55 15.74
C ARG A 74 12.54 0.19 14.25
N VAL A 75 11.92 1.05 13.46
CA VAL A 75 11.85 0.88 12.01
C VAL A 75 12.94 1.72 11.35
N VAL A 76 13.60 1.14 10.36
CA VAL A 76 14.70 1.76 9.62
C VAL A 76 14.44 1.55 8.13
N MET A 77 14.29 2.62 7.38
CA MET A 77 14.23 2.52 5.93
C MET A 77 15.66 2.48 5.37
N VAL A 78 15.93 1.53 4.49
CA VAL A 78 17.15 1.55 3.67
C VAL A 78 16.82 2.36 2.43
N GLU A 79 17.24 3.62 2.42
CA GLU A 79 17.12 4.47 1.22
C GLU A 79 17.97 3.90 0.08
N SER A 80 17.41 3.89 -1.12
CA SER A 80 18.14 3.67 -2.35
C SER A 80 19.07 4.86 -2.61
N VAL A 81 20.31 4.80 -2.12
CA VAL A 81 21.23 5.92 -2.28
C VAL A 81 21.94 5.88 -3.64
N PRO A 82 21.98 7.02 -4.36
CA PRO A 82 22.70 7.12 -5.63
C PRO A 82 24.15 6.66 -5.50
N ALA A 83 24.62 5.94 -6.52
CA ALA A 83 25.89 5.21 -6.60
C ALA A 83 27.21 5.97 -6.33
N ILE A 84 27.16 7.24 -5.94
CA ILE A 84 28.31 8.14 -5.85
C ILE A 84 29.13 7.92 -4.55
N ASP A 85 28.53 7.37 -3.48
CA ASP A 85 29.28 7.01 -2.26
C ASP A 85 28.90 5.63 -1.70
N LYS A 86 29.26 4.58 -2.44
CA LYS A 86 29.00 3.18 -2.05
C LYS A 86 29.71 2.78 -0.75
N SER A 87 30.80 3.45 -0.37
CA SER A 87 31.60 3.11 0.82
C SER A 87 30.94 3.54 2.13
N ALA A 88 30.51 4.80 2.22
CA ALA A 88 29.84 5.31 3.42
C ALA A 88 28.50 4.59 3.64
N LEU A 89 27.77 4.29 2.55
CA LEU A 89 26.52 3.56 2.63
C LEU A 89 26.68 2.13 3.12
N ARG A 90 27.69 1.41 2.62
CA ARG A 90 27.97 0.03 3.03
C ARG A 90 28.23 -0.06 4.53
N ALA A 91 28.90 0.93 5.12
CA ALA A 91 29.15 0.94 6.55
C ALA A 91 27.87 1.22 7.36
N GLN A 92 27.07 2.21 6.95
CA GLN A 92 25.85 2.60 7.67
C GLN A 92 24.70 1.60 7.47
N ALA A 93 24.39 1.24 6.22
CA ALA A 93 23.37 0.25 5.90
C ALA A 93 23.79 -1.14 6.38
N GLY A 94 25.09 -1.49 6.28
CA GLY A 94 25.63 -2.75 6.81
C GLY A 94 25.42 -2.87 8.31
N ASP A 95 25.75 -1.86 9.12
CA ASP A 95 25.54 -1.89 10.57
C ASP A 95 24.04 -1.96 10.93
N GLN A 96 23.16 -1.29 10.17
CA GLN A 96 21.72 -1.35 10.38
C GLN A 96 21.11 -2.71 9.99
N LEU A 97 21.51 -3.28 8.84
CA LEU A 97 21.08 -4.61 8.38
C LEU A 97 21.56 -5.71 9.32
N MET A 98 22.76 -5.58 9.88
CA MET A 98 23.33 -6.52 10.84
C MET A 98 22.64 -6.49 12.21
N ARG A 99 22.03 -5.36 12.57
CA ARG A 99 21.21 -5.21 13.78
C ARG A 99 19.74 -5.53 13.54
N ALA A 100 19.33 -5.54 12.28
CA ALA A 100 17.98 -5.88 11.89
C ALA A 100 17.68 -7.33 12.20
N ARG A 101 16.50 -7.59 12.74
CA ARG A 101 15.99 -8.96 12.84
C ARG A 101 15.16 -9.33 11.61
N TYR A 102 14.56 -8.33 10.96
CA TYR A 102 13.75 -8.46 9.76
C TYR A 102 14.10 -7.41 8.73
N ILE A 103 14.01 -7.83 7.48
CA ILE A 103 14.01 -6.94 6.32
C ILE A 103 12.72 -7.25 5.56
N PHE A 104 11.73 -6.36 5.68
CA PHE A 104 10.56 -6.37 4.81
C PHE A 104 10.94 -5.69 3.51
N PHE A 105 10.65 -6.36 2.41
CA PHE A 105 11.02 -5.84 1.11
C PHE A 105 9.96 -6.17 0.07
N THR A 106 10.00 -5.43 -1.03
CA THR A 106 9.22 -5.69 -2.23
C THR A 106 10.18 -6.28 -3.27
N MET A 107 10.00 -7.56 -3.62
CA MET A 107 10.98 -8.33 -4.43
C MET A 107 11.38 -7.71 -5.78
N HIS A 108 10.68 -6.69 -6.22
CA HIS A 108 10.82 -6.15 -7.55
C HIS A 108 11.36 -4.71 -7.64
N ASN A 109 11.76 -4.12 -6.51
CA ASN A 109 12.52 -2.86 -6.52
C ASN A 109 14.02 -3.07 -6.83
N THR A 110 14.48 -4.32 -7.01
CA THR A 110 15.91 -4.64 -7.10
C THR A 110 16.52 -4.59 -8.51
N ASN A 111 15.74 -4.56 -9.60
CA ASN A 111 16.29 -4.84 -10.94
C ASN A 111 16.07 -3.79 -12.05
N ASN A 112 15.24 -2.75 -11.88
CA ASN A 112 14.98 -1.78 -12.95
C ASN A 112 15.36 -0.33 -12.62
N ALA A 113 16.19 -0.09 -11.59
CA ALA A 113 16.93 1.16 -11.56
C ALA A 113 17.83 1.22 -12.80
N PRO A 114 17.81 2.30 -13.61
CA PRO A 114 18.65 2.38 -14.80
C PRO A 114 20.09 2.05 -14.41
N SER A 115 20.61 1.03 -15.09
CA SER A 115 21.90 0.39 -14.93
C SER A 115 22.97 1.33 -14.37
N GLY A 116 23.22 1.27 -13.06
CA GLY A 116 24.35 1.95 -12.42
C GLY A 116 24.08 2.61 -11.08
N SER A 117 22.84 2.90 -10.71
CA SER A 117 22.56 3.94 -9.70
C SER A 117 22.15 3.49 -8.31
N ILE A 118 21.71 2.23 -8.10
CA ILE A 118 21.20 1.76 -6.80
C ILE A 118 21.93 0.47 -6.41
N VAL A 119 22.46 0.41 -5.20
CA VAL A 119 22.89 -0.86 -4.60
C VAL A 119 21.62 -1.64 -4.30
N SER A 120 21.26 -2.62 -5.15
CA SER A 120 20.12 -3.50 -4.88
C SER A 120 20.27 -4.15 -3.50
N LEU A 121 19.15 -4.43 -2.83
CA LEU A 121 19.14 -5.12 -1.54
C LEU A 121 19.98 -6.40 -1.59
N ASP A 122 19.91 -7.15 -2.71
CA ASP A 122 20.75 -8.33 -2.98
C ASP A 122 22.26 -8.02 -2.93
N ASN A 123 22.68 -6.87 -3.47
CA ASN A 123 24.06 -6.43 -3.37
C ASN A 123 24.42 -6.05 -1.93
N ALA A 124 23.56 -5.32 -1.22
CA ALA A 124 23.79 -4.96 0.19
C ALA A 124 23.90 -6.19 1.11
N ILE A 125 23.07 -7.22 0.88
CA ILE A 125 23.10 -8.51 1.57
C ILE A 125 24.41 -9.26 1.26
N ASN A 126 24.82 -9.32 -0.02
CA ASN A 126 26.06 -9.98 -0.43
C ASN A 126 27.33 -9.29 0.09
N PHE A 127 27.26 -7.99 0.40
CA PHE A 127 28.39 -7.23 0.97
C PHE A 127 28.50 -7.34 2.49
N ALA A 128 27.41 -7.62 3.19
CA ALA A 128 27.46 -7.90 4.61
C ALA A 128 27.96 -9.35 4.81
N THR A 129 29.15 -9.53 5.37
CA THR A 129 29.58 -10.83 5.91
C THR A 129 28.76 -11.12 7.18
N ILE A 130 27.52 -11.56 7.02
CA ILE A 130 26.56 -11.78 8.12
C ILE A 130 26.95 -13.05 8.90
N PRO A 131 27.35 -12.97 10.18
CA PRO A 131 27.55 -14.13 11.04
C PRO A 131 26.20 -14.62 11.57
N THR A 132 25.88 -15.88 11.27
CA THR A 132 24.94 -16.86 11.90
C THR A 132 23.56 -16.47 12.47
N ALA A 133 23.29 -15.23 12.88
CA ALA A 133 21.95 -14.71 13.13
C ALA A 133 21.47 -13.95 11.90
N THR A 134 21.11 -14.69 10.85
CA THR A 134 20.69 -14.11 9.57
C THR A 134 19.35 -13.37 9.75
N PRO A 135 19.24 -12.09 9.35
CA PRO A 135 17.94 -11.41 9.31
C PRO A 135 16.98 -12.20 8.42
N GLN A 136 15.72 -12.29 8.82
CA GLN A 136 14.71 -12.92 7.97
C GLN A 136 14.23 -11.91 6.92
N PHE A 137 14.33 -12.32 5.66
CA PHE A 137 13.83 -11.58 4.51
C PHE A 137 12.36 -11.95 4.29
N VAL A 138 11.48 -10.95 4.31
CA VAL A 138 10.05 -11.15 4.10
C VAL A 138 9.60 -10.31 2.91
N ASP A 139 9.26 -10.97 1.82
CA ASP A 139 8.66 -10.32 0.66
C ASP A 139 7.19 -10.05 0.91
N VAL A 140 6.87 -8.77 1.06
CA VAL A 140 5.51 -8.32 1.40
C VAL A 140 4.56 -8.34 0.20
N THR A 141 5.07 -8.61 -1.00
CA THR A 141 4.27 -8.77 -2.23
C THR A 141 3.83 -10.22 -2.45
N THR A 142 4.40 -11.18 -1.73
CA THR A 142 3.97 -12.58 -1.80
C THR A 142 2.67 -12.79 -1.02
N THR A 143 1.63 -13.30 -1.69
CA THR A 143 0.49 -13.89 -0.99
C THR A 143 0.98 -15.05 -0.13
N PRO A 144 0.72 -15.09 1.19
CA PRO A 144 1.10 -16.22 2.02
C PRO A 144 0.41 -17.47 1.48
N THR A 145 1.22 -18.39 0.94
CA THR A 145 0.77 -19.68 0.39
C THR A 145 0.36 -20.61 1.53
N SER A 146 -0.83 -20.37 2.07
CA SER A 146 -1.61 -21.36 2.80
C SER A 146 -2.85 -21.66 1.98
N THR A 147 -2.74 -22.62 1.05
CA THR A 147 -3.82 -23.49 0.53
C THR A 147 -5.24 -22.92 0.46
N VAL A 148 -5.41 -21.68 0.01
CA VAL A 148 -6.66 -21.20 -0.56
C VAL A 148 -6.34 -20.79 -1.98
N ASN A 149 -6.70 -21.65 -2.92
CA ASN A 149 -6.81 -21.32 -4.34
C ASN A 149 -7.90 -20.24 -4.47
N VAL A 150 -7.59 -19.00 -4.10
CA VAL A 150 -8.18 -17.84 -4.76
C VAL A 150 -7.13 -17.45 -5.79
N MET A 151 -7.14 -18.11 -6.95
CA MET A 151 -6.59 -17.49 -8.13
C MET A 151 -7.34 -16.17 -8.27
N ALA A 152 -6.70 -15.06 -7.91
CA ALA A 152 -7.25 -13.73 -8.14
C ALA A 152 -7.56 -13.66 -9.65
N PRO A 153 -8.82 -13.45 -10.06
CA PRO A 153 -9.20 -13.40 -11.48
C PRO A 153 -8.43 -12.31 -12.26
N THR A 154 -7.84 -11.36 -11.54
CA THR A 154 -6.96 -10.26 -11.97
C THR A 154 -5.70 -10.72 -12.72
N LEU A 155 -5.00 -11.77 -12.25
CA LEU A 155 -3.75 -12.24 -12.87
C LEU A 155 -3.97 -13.02 -14.18
N ALA A 156 -5.12 -13.68 -14.33
CA ALA A 156 -5.45 -14.38 -15.57
C ALA A 156 -5.88 -13.39 -16.67
N ALA A 157 -6.59 -12.31 -16.31
CA ALA A 157 -7.06 -11.29 -17.24
C ALA A 157 -5.93 -10.38 -17.77
N SER A 158 -4.88 -10.13 -16.97
CA SER A 158 -3.75 -9.28 -17.36
C SER A 158 -2.88 -9.89 -18.48
N SER A 159 -2.82 -11.22 -18.58
CA SER A 159 -1.95 -11.94 -19.54
C SER A 159 -2.28 -11.73 -21.03
N SER A 160 -3.39 -11.05 -21.36
CA SER A 160 -3.88 -10.86 -22.74
C SER A 160 -4.03 -9.39 -23.18
N LEU A 161 -3.67 -8.43 -22.32
CA LEU A 161 -3.79 -7.01 -22.67
C LEU A 161 -2.72 -6.61 -23.69
N PRO A 162 -3.08 -5.85 -24.74
CA PRO A 162 -2.08 -5.27 -25.62
C PRO A 162 -1.24 -4.26 -24.83
N VAL A 163 0.08 -4.41 -24.91
CA VAL A 163 1.04 -3.47 -24.34
C VAL A 163 1.68 -2.67 -25.46
N TYR A 164 1.73 -1.36 -25.28
CA TYR A 164 2.30 -0.45 -26.25
C TYR A 164 3.51 0.27 -25.64
N GLY A 165 4.56 0.49 -26.44
CA GLY A 165 5.71 1.32 -26.08
C GLY A 165 7.01 0.58 -25.74
N THR A 166 6.98 -0.76 -25.74
CA THR A 166 8.17 -1.61 -25.57
C THR A 166 8.34 -2.57 -26.75
N ASP A 167 9.58 -2.76 -27.23
CA ASP A 167 9.93 -3.81 -28.21
C ASP A 167 10.03 -5.20 -27.58
N GLN A 168 10.10 -5.25 -26.25
CA GLN A 168 10.00 -6.47 -25.45
C GLN A 168 8.55 -6.63 -25.00
N ALA A 169 7.96 -7.82 -25.13
CA ALA A 169 6.71 -8.11 -24.45
C ALA A 169 6.99 -7.91 -22.94
N PRO A 170 6.44 -6.86 -22.29
CA PRO A 170 6.68 -6.71 -20.88
C PRO A 170 5.91 -7.84 -20.21
N GLU A 171 6.57 -8.52 -19.28
CA GLU A 171 5.84 -9.37 -18.35
C GLU A 171 4.98 -8.44 -17.48
N ILE A 172 3.77 -8.10 -17.95
CA ILE A 172 2.78 -7.32 -17.20
C ILE A 172 2.58 -7.94 -15.80
N ALA A 173 2.69 -9.27 -15.74
CA ALA A 173 2.65 -10.05 -14.52
C ALA A 173 3.76 -9.71 -13.51
N ASP A 174 4.89 -9.17 -13.97
CA ASP A 174 5.99 -8.71 -13.11
C ASP A 174 5.74 -7.27 -12.64
N ALA A 175 5.17 -6.41 -13.50
CA ALA A 175 4.79 -5.04 -13.14
C ALA A 175 3.69 -5.00 -12.07
N THR A 176 2.63 -5.82 -12.18
CA THR A 176 1.56 -5.87 -11.17
C THR A 176 2.06 -6.30 -9.80
N LYS A 177 3.02 -7.22 -9.73
CA LYS A 177 3.60 -7.67 -8.46
C LYS A 177 4.38 -6.59 -7.73
N ARG A 178 5.10 -5.70 -8.43
CA ARG A 178 5.94 -4.67 -7.77
C ARG A 178 5.12 -3.58 -7.08
N TYR A 179 3.88 -3.39 -7.53
CA TYR A 179 3.01 -2.30 -7.10
C TYR A 179 1.68 -2.83 -6.60
N SER A 180 1.68 -4.05 -6.08
CA SER A 180 0.49 -4.69 -5.50
C SER A 180 -0.13 -3.82 -4.41
N TRP A 181 0.67 -3.02 -3.69
CA TRP A 181 0.20 -2.04 -2.71
C TRP A 181 -0.69 -0.93 -3.30
N MET A 182 -0.80 -0.75 -4.62
CA MET A 182 -1.79 0.15 -5.20
C MET A 182 -3.22 -0.41 -5.12
N SER A 183 -3.36 -1.73 -4.97
CA SER A 183 -4.65 -2.41 -4.79
C SER A 183 -5.01 -2.44 -3.31
N PRO A 184 -6.18 -1.88 -2.89
CA PRO A 184 -6.65 -1.99 -1.51
C PRO A 184 -6.71 -3.44 -0.99
N ASP A 185 -7.18 -4.38 -1.83
CA ASP A 185 -7.24 -5.81 -1.47
C ASP A 185 -5.84 -6.37 -1.15
N ASN A 186 -4.86 -6.09 -2.01
CA ASN A 186 -3.48 -6.51 -1.81
C ASN A 186 -2.82 -5.78 -0.63
N ALA A 187 -3.20 -4.53 -0.37
CA ALA A 187 -2.71 -3.76 0.76
C ALA A 187 -3.15 -4.35 2.09
N GLU A 188 -4.40 -4.80 2.21
CA GLU A 188 -4.86 -5.52 3.40
C GLU A 188 -4.08 -6.82 3.63
N LEU A 189 -3.78 -7.56 2.56
CA LEU A 189 -2.97 -8.78 2.63
C LEU A 189 -1.54 -8.48 3.10
N MET A 190 -0.94 -7.40 2.58
CA MET A 190 0.37 -6.90 3.00
C MET A 190 0.38 -6.55 4.49
N VAL A 191 -0.59 -5.77 4.97
CA VAL A 191 -0.76 -5.39 6.38
C VAL A 191 -0.85 -6.63 7.28
N GLY A 192 -1.68 -7.60 6.90
CA GLY A 192 -1.84 -8.84 7.65
C GLY A 192 -0.60 -9.74 7.64
N LEU A 193 0.19 -9.74 6.57
CA LEU A 193 1.47 -10.47 6.50
C LEU A 193 2.52 -9.83 7.42
N ILE A 194 2.66 -8.50 7.37
CA ILE A 194 3.58 -7.74 8.23
C ILE A 194 3.25 -7.98 9.71
N ALA A 195 1.98 -7.83 10.10
CA ALA A 195 1.56 -8.01 11.49
C ALA A 195 1.79 -9.43 12.01
N ARG A 196 1.48 -10.46 11.21
CA ARG A 196 1.75 -11.87 11.56
C ARG A 196 3.24 -12.12 11.73
N THR A 197 4.06 -11.59 10.83
CA THR A 197 5.52 -11.72 10.89
C THR A 197 6.06 -11.06 12.16
N LEU A 198 5.64 -9.83 12.45
CA LEU A 198 6.04 -9.12 13.66
C LEU A 198 5.60 -9.89 14.91
N GLY A 199 4.35 -10.36 14.98
CA GLY A 199 3.80 -11.05 16.15
C GLY A 199 4.34 -12.47 16.38
N LEU A 200 4.80 -13.17 15.35
CA LEU A 200 5.52 -14.45 15.53
C LEU A 200 6.87 -14.25 16.22
N ASN A 201 7.47 -13.08 16.00
CA ASN A 201 8.86 -12.81 16.32
C ASN A 201 9.07 -11.91 17.52
N ASP A 202 8.03 -11.16 17.89
CA ASP A 202 7.86 -10.53 19.19
C ASP A 202 6.49 -10.94 19.76
N PRO A 203 6.43 -12.12 20.40
CA PRO A 203 5.19 -12.62 21.00
C PRO A 203 4.63 -11.74 22.12
N ILE A 204 5.48 -10.90 22.75
CA ILE A 204 5.07 -9.97 23.80
C ILE A 204 4.16 -8.90 23.18
N ASN A 205 4.57 -8.33 22.04
CA ASN A 205 3.82 -7.30 21.33
C ASN A 205 2.83 -7.84 20.27
N LYS A 206 2.70 -9.17 20.14
CA LYS A 206 1.85 -9.81 19.12
C LYS A 206 0.42 -9.27 19.08
N THR A 207 -0.26 -9.20 20.22
CA THR A 207 -1.66 -8.73 20.27
C THR A 207 -1.76 -7.27 19.85
N PHE A 208 -0.81 -6.45 20.27
CA PHE A 208 -0.72 -5.04 19.89
C PHE A 208 -0.57 -4.88 18.36
N PHE A 209 0.37 -5.59 17.75
CA PHE A 209 0.58 -5.55 16.29
C PHE A 209 -0.65 -6.03 15.51
N ILE A 210 -1.33 -7.09 15.97
CA ILE A 210 -2.54 -7.59 15.33
C ILE A 210 -3.68 -6.57 15.41
N ASN A 211 -3.86 -5.92 16.56
CA ASN A 211 -4.92 -4.92 16.74
C ASN A 211 -4.69 -3.69 15.84
N ASN A 212 -3.47 -3.15 15.79
CA ASN A 212 -3.15 -2.01 14.93
C ASN A 212 -3.27 -2.36 13.45
N ALA A 213 -2.87 -3.58 13.06
CA ALA A 213 -3.05 -4.06 11.70
C ALA A 213 -4.54 -4.18 11.33
N TYR A 214 -5.38 -4.66 12.24
CA TYR A 214 -6.83 -4.71 12.02
C TYR A 214 -7.44 -3.31 11.88
N GLU A 215 -7.03 -2.37 12.72
CA GLU A 215 -7.45 -0.96 12.60
C GLU A 215 -7.06 -0.38 11.25
N TYR A 216 -5.81 -0.54 10.83
CA TYR A 216 -5.31 -0.04 9.56
C TYR A 216 -6.00 -0.69 8.36
N SER A 217 -6.17 -2.02 8.36
CA SER A 217 -6.96 -2.73 7.35
C SER A 217 -8.40 -2.23 7.31
N SER A 218 -9.03 -1.96 8.46
CA SER A 218 -10.37 -1.38 8.49
C SER A 218 -10.42 0.02 7.85
N GLN A 219 -9.37 0.83 8.00
CA GLN A 219 -9.28 2.14 7.35
C GLN A 219 -9.15 1.99 5.82
N ILE A 220 -8.35 1.03 5.34
CA ILE A 220 -8.26 0.67 3.92
C ILE A 220 -9.62 0.22 3.38
N GLY A 221 -10.29 -0.70 4.07
CA GLY A 221 -11.62 -1.19 3.68
C GLY A 221 -12.67 -0.07 3.65
N VAL A 222 -12.64 0.85 4.61
CA VAL A 222 -13.52 2.04 4.60
C VAL A 222 -13.22 2.95 3.41
N LEU A 223 -11.96 3.15 3.02
CA LEU A 223 -11.61 3.90 1.82
C LEU A 223 -12.11 3.21 0.55
N TYR A 224 -11.99 1.89 0.47
CA TYR A 224 -12.51 1.10 -0.65
C TYR A 224 -14.04 1.18 -0.75
N ASP A 225 -14.75 0.99 0.36
CA ASP A 225 -16.21 1.04 0.44
C ASP A 225 -16.75 2.46 0.18
N ASN A 226 -16.14 3.49 0.77
CA ASN A 226 -16.48 4.90 0.50
C ASN A 226 -16.07 5.35 -0.91
N GLY A 227 -15.09 4.66 -1.47
CA GLY A 227 -14.67 4.78 -2.85
C GLY A 227 -15.71 4.30 -3.86
N TYR A 228 -16.89 3.83 -3.39
CA TYR A 228 -17.99 3.32 -4.19
C TYR A 228 -18.03 3.89 -5.60
N ILE A 229 -17.54 3.08 -6.53
CA ILE A 229 -17.70 3.32 -7.95
C ILE A 229 -19.11 2.88 -8.29
N PRO A 230 -19.99 3.79 -8.73
CA PRO A 230 -21.35 3.44 -9.11
C PRO A 230 -21.37 2.22 -10.03
N ALA A 231 -22.36 1.33 -9.88
CA ALA A 231 -22.46 0.13 -10.73
C ALA A 231 -22.39 0.44 -12.24
N ARG A 232 -22.81 1.64 -12.65
CA ARG A 232 -22.70 2.15 -14.03
C ARG A 232 -21.26 2.31 -14.56
N MET A 233 -20.27 2.35 -13.69
CA MET A 233 -18.85 2.50 -14.02
C MET A 233 -18.10 1.16 -14.06
N LYS A 234 -18.71 0.08 -13.56
CA LYS A 234 -18.12 -1.26 -13.68
C LYS A 234 -18.05 -1.64 -15.16
N GLY A 235 -16.88 -2.10 -15.60
CA GLY A 235 -16.58 -2.45 -16.98
C GLY A 235 -16.27 -1.25 -17.87
N VAL A 236 -16.16 -0.03 -17.33
CA VAL A 236 -15.77 1.15 -18.11
C VAL A 236 -14.38 0.92 -18.72
N PRO A 237 -14.23 1.02 -20.06
CA PRO A 237 -12.96 0.75 -20.71
C PRO A 237 -11.96 1.85 -20.41
N VAL A 238 -10.75 1.49 -19.99
CA VAL A 238 -9.67 2.45 -19.71
C VAL A 238 -8.38 2.07 -20.42
N VAL A 239 -7.54 3.07 -20.69
CA VAL A 239 -6.12 2.87 -21.02
C VAL A 239 -5.32 3.19 -19.77
N VAL A 240 -4.39 2.32 -19.43
CA VAL A 240 -3.51 2.50 -18.27
C VAL A 240 -2.13 2.85 -18.78
N VAL A 241 -1.70 4.09 -18.58
CA VAL A 241 -0.33 4.52 -18.82
C VAL A 241 0.42 4.24 -17.53
N ASP A 242 1.42 3.38 -17.63
CA ASP A 242 2.16 2.76 -16.52
C ASP A 242 1.45 1.56 -15.86
N GLY A 243 2.04 0.37 -16.00
CA GLY A 243 1.49 -0.90 -15.49
C GLY A 243 1.24 -0.92 -13.98
N ARG A 244 1.80 0.02 -13.22
CA ARG A 244 1.59 0.24 -11.78
C ARG A 244 0.13 0.36 -11.37
N TYR A 245 -0.69 0.98 -12.22
CA TYR A 245 -2.09 1.27 -11.90
C TYR A 245 -3.05 0.17 -12.35
N LEU A 246 -2.54 -0.95 -12.86
CA LEU A 246 -3.37 -1.98 -13.46
C LEU A 246 -4.25 -2.69 -12.41
N ASP A 247 -3.67 -3.13 -11.29
CA ASP A 247 -4.43 -3.80 -10.22
C ASP A 247 -5.41 -2.83 -9.56
N PHE A 248 -5.00 -1.57 -9.35
CA PHE A 248 -5.89 -0.50 -8.90
C PHE A 248 -7.11 -0.36 -9.84
N ALA A 249 -6.91 -0.35 -11.15
CA ALA A 249 -8.03 -0.26 -12.10
C ALA A 249 -8.99 -1.45 -11.98
N TYR A 250 -8.47 -2.66 -11.73
CA TYR A 250 -9.30 -3.86 -11.59
C TYR A 250 -10.10 -3.91 -10.28
N ASP A 251 -9.52 -3.52 -9.16
CA ASP A 251 -10.20 -3.47 -7.85
C ASP A 251 -11.43 -2.55 -7.90
N PHE A 252 -11.32 -1.50 -8.68
CA PHE A 252 -12.38 -0.54 -8.96
C PHE A 252 -13.34 -0.97 -10.09
N GLY A 253 -13.18 -2.20 -10.58
CA GLY A 253 -14.06 -2.81 -11.55
C GLY A 253 -13.99 -2.17 -12.94
N LEU A 254 -12.94 -1.41 -13.26
CA LEU A 254 -12.72 -0.88 -14.60
C LEU A 254 -12.32 -2.03 -15.55
N ALA A 255 -12.39 -1.77 -16.85
CA ALA A 255 -11.94 -2.71 -17.87
C ALA A 255 -10.72 -2.14 -18.60
N PRO A 256 -9.49 -2.34 -18.09
CA PRO A 256 -8.28 -2.04 -18.83
C PRO A 256 -8.33 -2.68 -20.22
N ARG A 257 -8.09 -1.88 -21.27
CA ARG A 257 -8.07 -2.34 -22.67
C ARG A 257 -6.68 -2.33 -23.27
N ALA A 258 -5.78 -1.56 -22.68
CA ALA A 258 -4.38 -1.50 -23.04
C ALA A 258 -3.57 -1.01 -21.85
N VAL A 259 -2.32 -1.46 -21.80
CA VAL A 259 -1.29 -0.87 -20.96
C VAL A 259 -0.31 -0.14 -21.88
N VAL A 260 0.07 1.07 -21.52
CA VAL A 260 1.11 1.82 -22.21
C VAL A 260 2.30 1.91 -21.27
N ASP A 261 3.37 1.22 -21.62
CA ASP A 261 4.64 1.27 -20.90
C ASP A 261 5.66 1.85 -21.88
N GLY A 262 6.02 3.12 -21.68
CA GLY A 262 6.74 3.94 -22.66
C GLY A 262 8.02 4.55 -22.09
N PRO A 263 8.91 5.08 -22.94
CA PRO A 263 10.10 5.77 -22.48
C PRO A 263 9.72 6.94 -21.58
N SER A 264 10.64 7.33 -20.70
CA SER A 264 10.39 8.35 -19.68
C SER A 264 9.61 9.55 -20.23
N PHE A 265 8.47 9.86 -19.61
CA PHE A 265 7.65 11.03 -19.94
C PHE A 265 8.29 12.35 -19.47
N THR A 266 9.47 12.29 -18.87
CA THR A 266 10.21 13.43 -18.33
C THR A 266 11.22 14.04 -19.31
N ASP A 267 11.65 13.30 -20.34
CA ASP A 267 12.52 13.83 -21.38
C ASP A 267 11.67 14.36 -22.55
N THR A 268 11.79 15.67 -22.81
CA THR A 268 11.09 16.38 -23.89
C THR A 268 11.32 15.75 -25.27
N SER A 269 12.46 15.10 -25.52
CA SER A 269 12.79 14.50 -26.81
C SER A 269 12.05 13.18 -27.08
N SER A 270 11.70 12.42 -26.04
CA SER A 270 10.91 11.18 -26.11
C SER A 270 9.43 11.37 -25.81
N GLN A 271 9.04 12.56 -25.36
CA GLN A 271 7.68 12.87 -24.92
C GLN A 271 6.65 12.76 -26.06
N GLU A 272 6.93 13.31 -27.23
CA GLU A 272 6.02 13.26 -28.38
C GLU A 272 5.80 11.81 -28.86
N ALA A 273 6.87 11.02 -28.96
CA ALA A 273 6.79 9.60 -29.28
C ALA A 273 5.94 8.83 -28.24
N SER A 274 6.06 9.18 -26.96
CA SER A 274 5.25 8.58 -25.89
C SER A 274 3.78 8.99 -26.00
N PHE A 275 3.49 10.23 -26.36
CA PHE A 275 2.13 10.70 -26.64
C PHE A 275 1.50 10.01 -27.84
N ASP A 276 2.27 9.76 -28.89
CA ASP A 276 1.85 8.97 -30.05
C ASP A 276 1.43 7.55 -29.68
N ILE A 277 2.19 6.91 -28.79
CA ILE A 277 1.88 5.57 -28.29
C ILE A 277 0.55 5.59 -27.51
N VAL A 278 0.36 6.56 -26.61
CA VAL A 278 -0.91 6.73 -25.88
C VAL A 278 -2.07 6.99 -26.84
N ALA A 279 -1.89 7.90 -27.80
CA ALA A 279 -2.89 8.23 -28.81
C ALA A 279 -3.31 7.01 -29.64
N ARG A 280 -2.35 6.19 -30.06
CA ARG A 280 -2.61 4.93 -30.77
C ARG A 280 -3.44 3.98 -29.93
N ALA A 281 -3.08 3.78 -28.66
CA ALA A 281 -3.83 2.93 -27.74
C ALA A 281 -5.28 3.45 -27.59
N VAL A 282 -5.46 4.77 -27.45
CA VAL A 282 -6.78 5.42 -27.35
C VAL A 282 -7.62 5.21 -28.61
N HIS A 283 -7.06 5.39 -29.81
CA HIS A 283 -7.80 5.22 -31.06
C HIS A 283 -8.25 3.77 -31.30
N VAL A 284 -7.40 2.79 -30.95
CA VAL A 284 -7.70 1.36 -31.13
C VAL A 284 -8.73 0.89 -30.11
N THR A 285 -8.55 1.26 -28.84
CA THR A 285 -9.34 0.70 -27.74
C THR A 285 -10.59 1.51 -27.39
N LYS A 286 -10.67 2.77 -27.82
CA LYS A 286 -11.77 3.70 -27.56
C LYS A 286 -12.14 3.77 -26.06
N PRO A 287 -11.17 4.07 -25.18
CA PRO A 287 -11.41 4.11 -23.75
C PRO A 287 -12.29 5.30 -23.37
N LYS A 288 -12.84 5.24 -22.16
CA LYS A 288 -13.58 6.32 -21.51
C LYS A 288 -12.70 7.18 -20.61
N ALA A 289 -11.55 6.67 -20.17
CA ALA A 289 -10.55 7.41 -19.43
C ALA A 289 -9.14 6.87 -19.70
N ILE A 290 -8.14 7.73 -19.48
CA ILE A 290 -6.72 7.39 -19.51
C ILE A 290 -6.18 7.57 -18.09
N LEU A 291 -5.74 6.50 -17.45
CA LEU A 291 -5.07 6.57 -16.14
C LEU A 291 -3.58 6.81 -16.38
N VAL A 292 -3.00 7.81 -15.71
CA VAL A 292 -1.59 8.20 -15.89
C VAL A 292 -0.95 8.47 -14.52
N PRO A 293 0.38 8.35 -14.38
CA PRO A 293 1.05 8.82 -13.18
C PRO A 293 0.95 10.35 -13.04
N ASP A 294 1.06 10.87 -11.81
CA ASP A 294 1.12 12.30 -11.50
C ASP A 294 2.26 13.06 -12.21
N SER A 295 3.38 12.38 -12.42
CA SER A 295 4.53 12.85 -13.21
C SER A 295 4.25 12.91 -14.72
N PHE A 296 3.12 12.38 -15.19
CA PHE A 296 2.73 12.48 -16.59
C PHE A 296 2.42 13.94 -16.95
N PRO A 297 2.95 14.46 -18.06
CA PRO A 297 2.80 15.86 -18.46
C PRO A 297 1.40 16.16 -19.05
N VAL A 298 0.37 16.15 -18.19
CA VAL A 298 -1.06 16.28 -18.55
C VAL A 298 -1.33 17.54 -19.39
N THR A 299 -0.71 18.67 -19.07
CA THR A 299 -0.91 19.93 -19.82
C THR A 299 -0.40 19.84 -21.25
N ALA A 300 0.80 19.28 -21.44
CA ALA A 300 1.38 19.08 -22.77
C ALA A 300 0.61 18.04 -23.57
N PHE A 301 0.23 16.92 -22.93
CA PHE A 301 -0.63 15.92 -23.55
C PHE A 301 -2.00 16.48 -23.90
N GLY A 302 -2.56 17.42 -23.12
CA GLY A 302 -3.82 18.09 -23.44
C GLY A 302 -3.74 18.98 -24.69
N ALA A 303 -2.59 19.60 -24.96
CA ALA A 303 -2.35 20.29 -26.23
C ALA A 303 -2.27 19.30 -27.39
N TYR A 304 -1.51 18.21 -27.21
CA TYR A 304 -1.38 17.12 -28.16
C TYR A 304 -2.73 16.46 -28.49
N ALA A 305 -3.48 16.05 -27.47
CA ALA A 305 -4.79 15.41 -27.59
C ALA A 305 -5.78 16.26 -28.39
N ARG A 306 -5.78 17.59 -28.21
CA ARG A 306 -6.62 18.49 -29.00
C ARG A 306 -6.23 18.52 -30.48
N ALA A 307 -4.94 18.53 -30.79
CA ALA A 307 -4.44 18.48 -32.17
C ALA A 307 -4.75 17.14 -32.86
N HIS A 308 -4.85 16.05 -32.09
CA HIS A 308 -5.12 14.70 -32.58
C HIS A 308 -6.57 14.23 -32.36
N HIS A 309 -7.49 15.15 -32.02
CA HIS A 309 -8.92 14.86 -31.80
C HIS A 309 -9.21 13.78 -30.75
N ILE A 310 -8.39 13.71 -29.70
CA ILE A 310 -8.58 12.84 -28.55
C ILE A 310 -9.37 13.61 -27.48
N ALA A 311 -10.60 13.19 -27.22
CA ALA A 311 -11.51 13.81 -26.25
C ALA A 311 -11.65 12.99 -24.95
N VAL A 312 -10.74 12.04 -24.70
CA VAL A 312 -10.81 11.15 -23.54
C VAL A 312 -10.22 11.85 -22.31
N PRO A 313 -10.91 11.85 -21.15
CA PRO A 313 -10.38 12.42 -19.91
C PRO A 313 -9.12 11.69 -19.43
N VAL A 314 -8.18 12.47 -18.91
CA VAL A 314 -6.91 12.00 -18.33
C VAL A 314 -7.01 12.10 -16.82
N VAL A 315 -6.70 11.01 -16.12
CA VAL A 315 -6.77 10.88 -14.67
C VAL A 315 -5.36 10.67 -14.15
N ALA A 316 -4.78 11.71 -13.56
CA ALA A 316 -3.47 11.64 -12.93
C ALA A 316 -3.59 11.06 -11.52
N LEU A 317 -2.94 9.91 -11.31
CA LEU A 317 -2.89 9.17 -10.06
C LEU A 317 -1.53 9.39 -9.39
N ALA A 318 -1.55 9.72 -8.11
CA ALA A 318 -0.36 9.90 -7.30
C ALA A 318 0.37 8.57 -7.10
N LEU A 319 1.69 8.63 -7.11
CA LEU A 319 2.57 7.61 -6.55
C LEU A 319 2.95 8.03 -5.13
N TYR A 320 3.29 7.08 -4.25
CA TYR A 320 3.87 7.41 -2.94
C TYR A 320 5.09 8.32 -3.08
N PRO A 321 5.02 9.60 -2.66
CA PRO A 321 6.16 10.50 -2.76
C PRO A 321 7.21 10.07 -1.73
N GLU A 322 8.48 9.99 -2.13
CA GLU A 322 9.57 9.76 -1.19
C GLU A 322 9.72 10.88 -0.14
N GLN A 323 9.02 12.01 -0.30
CA GLN A 323 9.17 13.24 0.51
C GLN A 323 7.86 13.88 0.97
N SER A 324 6.72 13.19 0.95
CA SER A 324 5.47 13.76 1.51
C SER A 324 5.30 13.41 2.98
N ASP A 325 4.73 14.36 3.72
CA ASP A 325 4.16 14.10 5.06
C ASP A 325 2.85 13.28 4.96
N GLU A 326 2.31 13.08 3.76
CA GLU A 326 1.11 12.28 3.48
C GLU A 326 1.41 10.79 3.67
N GLY A 327 0.53 10.11 4.41
CA GLY A 327 0.61 8.67 4.65
C GLY A 327 0.04 7.86 3.50
N TYR A 328 0.21 6.55 3.53
CA TYR A 328 -0.23 5.67 2.44
C TYR A 328 -1.75 5.72 2.22
N LEU A 329 -2.53 5.86 3.29
CA LEU A 329 -3.98 6.02 3.23
C LEU A 329 -4.42 7.29 2.50
N ASP A 330 -3.70 8.40 2.69
CA ASP A 330 -4.02 9.68 2.04
C ASP A 330 -3.89 9.55 0.52
N ILE A 331 -2.90 8.79 0.06
CA ILE A 331 -2.63 8.56 -1.36
C ILE A 331 -3.69 7.66 -1.99
N LEU A 332 -4.07 6.58 -1.31
CA LEU A 332 -5.20 5.76 -1.73
C LEU A 332 -6.47 6.61 -1.85
N GLN A 333 -6.77 7.40 -0.82
CA GLN A 333 -7.93 8.29 -0.81
C GLN A 333 -7.88 9.30 -1.96
N TYR A 334 -6.73 9.93 -2.19
CA TYR A 334 -6.52 10.87 -3.28
C TYR A 334 -6.79 10.21 -4.65
N ASN A 335 -6.22 9.02 -4.88
CA ASN A 335 -6.39 8.28 -6.12
C ASN A 335 -7.85 7.86 -6.36
N ILE A 336 -8.54 7.44 -5.32
CA ILE A 336 -9.97 7.10 -5.36
C ILE A 336 -10.81 8.33 -5.75
N LEU A 337 -10.59 9.47 -5.09
CA LEU A 337 -11.32 10.71 -5.37
C LEU A 337 -11.07 11.22 -6.80
N ARG A 338 -9.83 11.11 -7.29
CA ARG A 338 -9.48 11.45 -8.68
C ARG A 338 -10.24 10.59 -9.68
N LEU A 339 -10.31 9.29 -9.43
CA LEU A 339 -11.01 8.34 -10.27
C LEU A 339 -12.52 8.63 -10.29
N GLN A 340 -13.13 8.88 -9.13
CA GLN A 340 -14.55 9.23 -9.02
C GLN A 340 -14.87 10.51 -9.80
N ASN A 341 -14.10 11.57 -9.61
CA ASN A 341 -14.33 12.86 -10.29
C ASN A 341 -14.19 12.78 -11.81
N ALA A 342 -13.36 11.87 -12.32
CA ALA A 342 -13.15 11.71 -13.76
C ALA A 342 -14.25 10.89 -14.45
N LEU A 343 -14.93 10.02 -13.71
CA LEU A 343 -15.88 9.05 -14.28
C LEU A 343 -17.36 9.36 -13.95
N LEU A 344 -17.65 10.25 -13.00
CA LEU A 344 -19.01 10.60 -12.53
C LEU A 344 -19.72 11.62 -13.42
#